data_AF-A0A8H4A711-F1
#
_entry.id   AF-A0A8H4A711-F1
#
_cell.length_a   1.000
_cell.length_b   1.000
_cell.length_c   1.000
_cell.angle_alpha   90.00
_cell.angle_beta   90.00
_cell.angle_gamma   90.00
#
_symmetry.space_group_name_H-M   'P 1'
#
loop_
_entity.id
_entity.type
_entity.pdbx_description
1 polymer ?
#
loop_
_entity_poly.entity_id
_entity_poly.type
_entity_poly.pdbx_seq_one_letter_code
_entity_poly.pdbx_strand_id
1 'polypeptide(L)'
;MINVSCQTILNCTRNVTIRCANNFTCTSLKLMRFYSAIRTNTQTPKKVTITTLQNLYTNNEPITVLTAHDYPSGLFVEKTGIEICLVGDSLGMVALGRKSVNQTTIEEMLHHCRAVSRGAKNPFLVGDMPFGSYETSSKDALRNAIRYIKEGNMEVC
;
A
#
# COMPACT_ATOMS: atom_id res chain seq x y z
N MET A 1 -12.81 24.78 -7.54
CA MET A 1 -12.49 24.15 -8.84
C MET A 1 -11.21 23.36 -8.67
N ILE A 2 -11.32 22.03 -8.57
CA ILE A 2 -10.19 21.11 -8.40
C ILE A 2 -9.56 20.92 -9.78
N ASN A 3 -8.30 21.27 -9.92
CA ASN A 3 -7.55 21.11 -11.15
C ASN A 3 -6.63 19.90 -11.00
N VAL A 4 -7.05 18.77 -11.57
CA VAL A 4 -6.22 17.58 -11.71
C VAL A 4 -5.35 17.80 -12.94
N SER A 5 -4.13 18.32 -12.74
CA SER A 5 -3.16 18.42 -13.85
C SER A 5 -2.43 17.09 -14.00
N CYS A 6 -2.82 16.36 -15.04
CA CYS A 6 -2.00 15.33 -15.66
C CYS A 6 -0.99 16.05 -16.57
N GLN A 7 0.27 16.16 -16.13
CA GLN A 7 1.33 16.71 -16.97
C GLN A 7 2.57 15.83 -16.96
N THR A 8 2.68 15.10 -18.07
CA THR A 8 3.87 14.55 -18.71
C THR A 8 5.11 15.41 -18.48
N ILE A 9 6.07 14.91 -17.70
CA ILE A 9 7.45 15.43 -17.71
C ILE A 9 8.23 14.63 -18.75
N LEU A 10 8.18 15.14 -19.98
CA LEU A 10 9.22 14.95 -20.99
C LEU A 10 10.41 15.82 -20.58
N ASN A 11 11.58 15.20 -20.42
CA ASN A 11 12.91 15.68 -20.82
C ASN A 11 13.99 15.22 -19.83
N CYS A 12 14.73 14.17 -20.21
CA CYS A 12 16.14 14.07 -19.84
C CYS A 12 16.92 13.49 -21.01
N THR A 13 17.20 14.35 -21.98
CA THR A 13 18.21 14.12 -23.01
C THR A 13 19.58 14.10 -22.34
N ARG A 14 20.15 12.91 -22.14
CA ARG A 14 21.59 12.74 -22.09
C ARG A 14 22.00 11.66 -23.08
N ASN A 15 22.52 12.15 -24.20
CA ASN A 15 23.21 11.36 -25.22
C ASN A 15 24.24 10.44 -24.56
N VAL A 16 24.02 9.14 -24.65
CA VAL A 16 25.09 8.15 -24.46
C VAL A 16 25.42 7.60 -25.82
N THR A 17 26.46 8.16 -26.43
CA THR A 17 27.06 7.65 -27.67
C THR A 17 27.79 6.35 -27.34
N ILE A 18 27.17 5.21 -27.61
CA ILE A 18 27.85 3.91 -27.57
C ILE A 18 28.47 3.69 -28.95
N ARG A 19 29.80 3.82 -29.07
CA ARG A 19 30.54 3.29 -30.23
C ARG A 19 30.59 1.77 -30.10
N CYS A 20 29.81 1.07 -30.92
CA CYS A 20 29.99 -0.38 -31.12
C CYS A 20 31.07 -0.61 -32.18
N ALA A 21 32.17 -1.24 -31.79
CA ALA A 21 33.12 -1.82 -32.73
C ALA A 21 32.59 -3.18 -33.21
N ASN A 22 32.51 -3.33 -34.54
CA ASN A 22 32.46 -4.56 -35.33
C ASN A 22 31.23 -5.50 -35.24
N ASN A 23 30.36 -5.35 -36.25
CA ASN A 23 29.73 -6.39 -37.08
C ASN A 23 29.10 -7.63 -36.43
N PHE A 24 28.02 -7.46 -35.68
CA PHE A 24 26.94 -8.45 -35.64
C PHE A 24 25.57 -7.78 -35.69
N THR A 25 24.87 -8.01 -36.79
CA THR A 25 23.44 -7.73 -36.95
C THR A 25 22.64 -8.73 -36.10
N CYS A 26 21.97 -8.25 -35.07
CA CYS A 26 20.92 -9.01 -34.39
C CYS A 26 19.71 -8.10 -34.19
N THR A 27 18.76 -8.20 -35.11
CA THR A 27 17.40 -7.71 -34.98
C THR A 27 16.72 -8.49 -33.85
N SER A 28 16.66 -7.89 -32.66
CA SER A 28 15.84 -8.36 -31.55
C SER A 28 15.06 -7.16 -31.03
N LEU A 29 13.73 -7.22 -31.18
CA LEU A 29 12.76 -6.32 -30.58
C LEU A 29 13.14 -6.08 -29.11
N LYS A 30 13.56 -4.86 -28.80
CA LYS A 30 13.86 -4.45 -27.43
C LYS A 30 12.51 -4.20 -26.75
N LEU A 31 11.96 -5.22 -26.10
CA LEU A 31 10.86 -5.04 -25.15
C LEU A 31 11.38 -4.06 -24.10
N MET A 32 10.99 -2.78 -24.21
CA MET A 32 11.28 -1.75 -23.22
C MET A 32 10.56 -2.13 -21.94
N ARG A 33 11.23 -2.92 -21.10
CA ARG A 33 10.90 -3.06 -19.69
C ARG A 33 11.22 -1.73 -19.03
N PHE A 34 10.26 -0.80 -19.09
CA PHE A 34 10.14 0.29 -18.12
C PHE A 34 9.73 -0.34 -16.78
N TYR A 35 10.65 -1.06 -16.13
CA TYR A 35 10.59 -1.09 -14.69
C TYR A 35 11.03 0.29 -14.24
N SER A 36 10.08 1.11 -13.76
CA SER A 36 10.40 2.24 -12.91
C SER A 36 11.47 1.78 -11.94
N ALA A 37 12.61 2.48 -11.90
CA ALA A 37 13.66 2.20 -10.96
C ALA A 37 13.03 2.15 -9.57
N ILE A 38 12.95 0.94 -9.00
CA ILE A 38 12.53 0.77 -7.61
C ILE A 38 13.50 1.65 -6.82
N ARG A 39 12.98 2.67 -6.13
CA ARG A 39 13.76 3.42 -5.15
C ARG A 39 14.14 2.42 -4.07
N THR A 40 15.28 1.75 -4.20
CA THR A 40 15.86 0.96 -3.12
C THR A 40 16.48 1.94 -2.15
N ASN A 41 15.65 2.53 -1.29
CA ASN A 41 16.18 3.25 -0.13
C ASN A 41 16.86 2.21 0.77
N THR A 42 18.17 2.34 0.95
CA THR A 42 19.04 1.40 1.65
C THR A 42 19.02 1.59 3.16
N GLN A 43 18.23 2.53 3.68
CA GLN A 43 18.04 2.68 5.12
C GLN A 43 17.05 1.64 5.63
N THR A 44 17.37 1.03 6.79
CA THR A 44 16.40 0.21 7.53
C THR A 44 15.13 1.04 7.72
N PRO A 45 13.97 0.58 7.22
CA PRO A 45 12.77 1.40 7.24
C PRO A 45 12.44 1.73 8.70
N LYS A 46 12.30 3.02 9.03
CA LYS A 46 11.84 3.44 10.34
C LYS A 46 10.34 3.22 10.41
N LYS A 47 9.83 2.77 11.57
CA LYS A 47 8.40 2.65 11.81
C LYS A 47 7.70 3.98 11.51
N VAL A 48 6.72 3.94 10.60
CA VAL A 48 5.87 5.08 10.27
C VAL A 48 4.88 5.29 11.41
N THR A 49 4.77 6.53 11.86
CA THR A 49 3.88 6.93 12.96
C THR A 49 2.96 8.04 12.49
N ILE A 50 1.93 8.36 13.27
CA ILE A 50 1.04 9.51 13.01
C ILE A 50 1.86 10.80 12.85
N THR A 51 2.90 11.01 13.67
CA THR A 51 3.79 12.17 13.54
C THR A 51 4.56 12.17 12.23
N THR A 52 5.00 11.01 11.75
CA THR A 52 5.62 10.89 10.42
C THR A 52 4.65 11.33 9.33
N LEU A 53 3.40 10.87 9.38
CA LEU A 53 2.37 11.23 8.40
C LEU A 53 2.00 12.73 8.46
N GLN A 54 1.91 13.29 9.66
CA GLN A 54 1.68 14.73 9.86
C GLN A 54 2.81 15.56 9.25
N ASN A 55 4.06 15.16 9.46
CA ASN A 55 5.21 15.86 8.87
C ASN A 55 5.19 15.81 7.34
N LEU A 56 4.89 14.64 6.75
CA LEU A 56 4.75 14.51 5.29
C LEU A 56 3.67 15.45 4.76
N TYR A 57 2.51 15.49 5.43
CA TYR A 57 1.42 16.40 5.08
C TYR A 57 1.83 17.87 5.17
N THR A 58 2.46 18.29 6.27
CA THR A 58 2.92 19.68 6.45
C THR A 58 4.00 20.08 5.44
N ASN A 59 4.84 19.13 5.03
CA ASN A 59 5.88 19.34 4.03
C ASN A 59 5.36 19.26 2.57
N ASN A 60 4.05 19.03 2.36
CA ASN A 60 3.46 18.76 1.04
C ASN A 60 4.11 17.58 0.30
N GLU A 61 4.62 16.60 1.05
CA GLU A 61 5.11 15.34 0.49
C GLU A 61 3.94 14.36 0.34
N PRO A 62 3.76 13.72 -0.83
CA PRO A 62 2.65 12.81 -1.06
C PRO A 62 2.79 11.56 -0.19
N ILE A 63 1.74 11.23 0.56
CA ILE A 63 1.65 10.02 1.37
C ILE A 63 1.19 8.87 0.48
N THR A 64 1.94 7.77 0.44
CA THR A 64 1.57 6.58 -0.33
C THR A 64 0.84 5.56 0.53
N VAL A 65 -0.21 4.97 -0.06
CA VAL A 65 -1.07 3.98 0.60
C VAL A 65 -1.20 2.78 -0.33
N LEU A 66 -1.06 1.57 0.21
CA LEU A 66 -1.30 0.34 -0.54
C LEU A 66 -2.13 -0.63 0.29
N THR A 67 -3.10 -1.27 -0.38
CA THR A 67 -3.92 -2.29 0.23
C THR A 67 -3.17 -3.61 0.33
N ALA A 68 -3.34 -4.31 1.44
CA ALA A 68 -2.83 -5.66 1.65
C ALA A 68 -3.91 -6.53 2.30
N HIS A 69 -3.90 -7.81 1.95
CA HIS A 69 -4.93 -8.76 2.40
C HIS A 69 -4.33 -10.00 3.05
N ASP A 70 -3.04 -10.25 2.88
CA ASP A 70 -2.39 -11.47 3.36
C ASP A 70 -0.92 -11.22 3.75
N TYR A 71 -0.27 -12.26 4.24
CA TYR A 71 1.14 -12.18 4.64
C TYR A 71 2.08 -11.81 3.47
N PRO A 72 1.99 -12.44 2.27
CA PRO A 72 2.82 -12.07 1.12
C PRO A 72 2.65 -10.61 0.67
N SER A 73 1.41 -10.11 0.59
CA SER A 73 1.15 -8.71 0.24
C SER A 73 1.69 -7.75 1.29
N GLY A 74 1.51 -8.05 2.59
CA GLY A 74 2.11 -7.27 3.68
C GLY A 74 3.64 -7.24 3.60
N LEU A 75 4.28 -8.38 3.29
CA LEU A 75 5.73 -8.46 3.10
C LEU A 75 6.21 -7.64 1.87
N PHE A 76 5.37 -7.53 0.85
CA PHE A 76 5.68 -6.71 -0.31
C PHE A 76 5.64 -5.21 0.03
N VAL A 77 4.59 -4.77 0.72
CA VAL A 77 4.44 -3.39 1.23
C VAL A 77 5.64 -3.00 2.10
N GLU A 78 6.07 -3.90 2.98
CA GLU A 78 7.26 -3.70 3.83
C GLU A 78 8.52 -3.40 3.01
N LYS A 79 8.72 -4.10 1.90
CA LYS A 79 9.91 -3.96 1.05
C LYS A 79 9.88 -2.74 0.13
N THR A 80 8.69 -2.21 -0.17
CA THR A 80 8.54 -1.06 -1.07
C THR A 80 8.72 0.28 -0.37
N GLY A 81 8.75 0.30 0.98
CA GLY A 81 8.88 1.53 1.75
C GLY A 81 7.65 2.44 1.65
N ILE A 82 6.47 1.85 1.49
CA ILE A 82 5.18 2.58 1.45
C ILE A 82 4.82 3.02 2.87
N GLU A 83 4.22 4.19 3.02
CA GLU A 83 3.95 4.74 4.34
C GLU A 83 2.79 4.07 5.06
N ILE A 84 1.69 3.79 4.35
CA ILE A 84 0.47 3.22 4.95
C ILE A 84 0.11 1.89 4.28
N CYS A 85 -0.15 0.88 5.10
CA CYS A 85 -0.71 -0.39 4.67
C CYS A 85 -2.17 -0.49 5.13
N LEU A 86 -3.09 -0.59 4.17
CA LEU A 86 -4.53 -0.62 4.42
C LEU A 86 -5.09 -2.05 4.25
N VAL A 87 -5.71 -2.58 5.29
CA VAL A 87 -6.51 -3.81 5.20
C VAL A 87 -7.98 -3.41 5.03
N GLY A 88 -8.40 -3.27 3.78
CA GLY A 88 -9.75 -2.80 3.42
C GLY A 88 -10.79 -3.92 3.27
N ASP A 89 -12.06 -3.59 3.46
CA ASP A 89 -13.21 -4.49 3.29
C ASP A 89 -13.40 -5.00 1.84
N SER A 90 -12.83 -4.28 0.87
CA SER A 90 -12.67 -4.66 -0.53
C SER A 90 -12.01 -6.04 -0.72
N LEU A 91 -11.32 -6.57 0.31
CA LEU A 91 -10.84 -7.95 0.33
C LEU A 91 -11.96 -8.96 0.11
N GLY A 92 -13.20 -8.64 0.49
CA GLY A 92 -14.36 -9.51 0.25
C GLY A 92 -14.55 -9.78 -1.25
N MET A 93 -14.30 -8.78 -2.08
CA MET A 93 -14.40 -8.92 -3.54
C MET A 93 -13.10 -9.45 -4.14
N VAL A 94 -11.96 -8.86 -3.75
CA VAL A 94 -10.66 -9.13 -4.39
C VAL A 94 -10.05 -10.45 -3.95
N ALA A 95 -10.12 -10.78 -2.66
CA ALA A 95 -9.50 -11.98 -2.10
C ALA A 95 -10.51 -13.14 -1.95
N LEU A 96 -11.77 -12.84 -1.59
CA LEU A 96 -12.79 -13.87 -1.33
C LEU A 96 -13.77 -14.08 -2.50
N GLY A 97 -13.69 -13.28 -3.56
CA GLY A 97 -14.50 -13.45 -4.77
C GLY A 97 -15.99 -13.15 -4.60
N ARG A 98 -16.38 -12.40 -3.57
CA ARG A 98 -17.77 -12.00 -3.34
C ARG A 98 -18.22 -10.95 -4.36
N LYS A 99 -19.52 -10.91 -4.62
CA LYS A 99 -20.13 -9.88 -5.48
C LYS A 99 -20.24 -8.50 -4.81
N SER A 100 -20.17 -8.45 -3.49
CA SER A 100 -20.32 -7.23 -2.69
C SER A 100 -19.51 -7.37 -1.38
N VAL A 101 -19.05 -6.24 -0.86
CA VAL A 101 -18.33 -6.13 0.42
C VAL A 101 -19.22 -6.29 1.65
N ASN A 102 -20.55 -6.14 1.49
CA ASN A 102 -21.51 -6.13 2.61
C ASN A 102 -21.59 -7.46 3.38
N GLN A 103 -21.09 -8.55 2.80
CA GLN A 103 -21.08 -9.87 3.44
C GLN A 103 -19.82 -10.11 4.28
N THR A 104 -18.88 -9.16 4.27
CA THR A 104 -17.63 -9.27 5.02
C THR A 104 -17.87 -9.11 6.51
N THR A 105 -17.37 -10.06 7.29
CA THR A 105 -17.53 -10.07 8.75
C THR A 105 -16.28 -9.52 9.45
N ILE A 106 -16.46 -9.09 10.70
CA ILE A 106 -15.34 -8.63 11.54
C ILE A 106 -14.29 -9.75 11.73
N GLU A 107 -14.73 -11.00 11.90
CA GLU A 107 -13.81 -12.12 12.12
C GLU A 107 -12.90 -12.38 10.91
N GLU A 108 -13.44 -12.21 9.70
CA GLU A 108 -12.66 -12.29 8.46
C GLU A 108 -11.66 -11.15 8.38
N MET A 109 -12.11 -9.90 8.63
CA MET A 109 -11.21 -8.75 8.64
C MET A 109 -10.07 -8.91 9.64
N LEU A 110 -10.38 -9.31 10.88
CA LEU A 110 -9.37 -9.55 11.91
C LEU A 110 -8.39 -10.66 11.52
N HIS A 111 -8.85 -11.70 10.81
CA HIS A 111 -7.95 -12.73 10.27
C HIS A 111 -6.94 -12.13 9.28
N HIS A 112 -7.41 -11.32 8.34
CA HIS A 112 -6.56 -10.66 7.34
C HIS A 112 -5.62 -9.62 7.98
N CYS A 113 -6.12 -8.82 8.93
CA CYS A 113 -5.31 -7.90 9.74
C CYS A 113 -4.14 -8.62 10.43
N ARG A 114 -4.40 -9.76 11.08
CA ARG A 114 -3.35 -10.59 11.71
C ARG A 114 -2.34 -11.14 10.70
N ALA A 115 -2.79 -11.51 9.50
CA ALA A 115 -1.91 -12.00 8.46
C ALA A 115 -0.98 -10.90 7.95
N VAL A 116 -1.54 -9.72 7.66
CA VAL A 116 -0.79 -8.54 7.16
C VAL A 116 0.18 -8.01 8.21
N SER A 117 -0.22 -7.87 9.48
CA SER A 117 0.64 -7.36 10.56
C SER A 117 1.85 -8.25 10.86
N ARG A 118 1.84 -9.52 10.42
CA ARG A 118 3.02 -10.39 10.45
C ARG A 118 4.04 -10.03 9.36
N GLY A 119 3.58 -9.62 8.19
CA GLY A 119 4.44 -9.28 7.04
C GLY A 119 4.88 -7.81 7.00
N ALA A 120 4.00 -6.89 7.41
CA ALA A 120 4.20 -5.45 7.41
C ALA A 120 4.52 -4.95 8.83
N LYS A 121 5.79 -4.58 9.08
CA LYS A 121 6.30 -4.16 10.39
C LYS A 121 6.48 -2.65 10.48
N ASN A 122 7.05 -2.05 9.45
CA ASN A 122 7.38 -0.63 9.40
C ASN A 122 6.29 0.31 8.87
N PRO A 123 5.42 -0.05 7.90
CA PRO A 123 4.36 0.86 7.47
C PRO A 123 3.33 1.06 8.58
N PHE A 124 2.57 2.15 8.48
CA PHE A 124 1.47 2.47 9.37
C PHE A 124 0.27 1.59 9.03
N LEU A 125 -0.22 0.79 9.98
CA LEU A 125 -1.22 -0.26 9.74
C LEU A 125 -2.64 0.26 10.01
N VAL A 126 -3.45 0.30 8.96
CA VAL A 126 -4.86 0.72 9.00
C VAL A 126 -5.74 -0.48 8.69
N GLY A 127 -6.71 -0.79 9.55
CA GLY A 127 -7.68 -1.87 9.30
C GLY A 127 -9.09 -1.32 9.18
N ASP A 128 -9.74 -1.50 8.05
CA ASP A 128 -11.07 -0.97 7.80
C ASP A 128 -12.15 -1.79 8.51
N MET A 129 -13.16 -1.11 9.05
CA MET A 129 -14.29 -1.77 9.72
C MET A 129 -15.37 -2.14 8.69
N PRO A 130 -15.85 -3.40 8.64
CA PRO A 130 -16.82 -3.81 7.64
C PRO A 130 -18.18 -3.18 7.91
N PHE A 131 -18.99 -3.05 6.85
CA PHE A 131 -20.34 -2.52 6.94
C PHE A 131 -21.18 -3.26 8.01
N GLY A 132 -21.94 -2.48 8.79
CA GLY A 132 -22.77 -2.96 9.90
C GLY A 132 -22.04 -3.10 11.24
N SER A 133 -20.71 -2.99 11.26
CA SER A 133 -19.92 -3.14 12.50
C SER A 133 -19.82 -1.87 13.34
N TYR A 134 -20.08 -0.69 12.79
CA TYR A 134 -19.93 0.59 13.51
C TYR A 134 -21.18 1.48 13.46
N GLU A 135 -22.10 1.19 12.56
CA GLU A 135 -23.31 1.97 12.29
C GLU A 135 -24.40 1.75 13.34
N THR A 136 -24.34 0.63 14.07
CA THR A 136 -25.34 0.26 15.07
C THR A 136 -25.30 1.18 16.29
N SER A 137 -24.11 1.45 16.83
CA SER A 137 -23.92 2.38 17.95
C SER A 137 -22.45 2.78 18.10
N SER A 138 -22.19 3.97 18.66
CA SER A 138 -20.82 4.41 18.98
C SER A 138 -20.11 3.46 19.97
N LYS A 139 -20.87 2.77 20.82
CA LYS A 139 -20.33 1.78 21.76
C LYS A 139 -19.86 0.52 21.06
N ASP A 140 -20.60 0.08 20.03
CA ASP A 140 -20.21 -1.08 19.22
C ASP A 140 -19.03 -0.74 18.31
N ALA A 141 -19.04 0.45 17.70
CA ALA A 141 -17.90 0.97 16.95
C ALA A 141 -16.62 0.98 17.80
N LEU A 142 -16.69 1.53 19.02
CA LEU A 142 -15.55 1.53 19.94
C LEU A 142 -15.12 0.11 20.34
N ARG A 143 -16.07 -0.79 20.63
CA ARG A 143 -15.77 -2.18 20.98
C ARG A 143 -15.00 -2.85 19.83
N ASN A 144 -15.47 -2.69 18.60
CA ASN A 144 -14.84 -3.28 17.42
C ASN A 144 -13.47 -2.66 17.14
N ALA A 145 -13.34 -1.34 17.27
CA ALA A 145 -12.05 -0.65 17.14
C ALA A 145 -10.98 -1.19 18.11
N ILE A 146 -11.37 -1.44 19.37
CA ILE A 146 -10.48 -2.06 20.36
C ILE A 146 -10.03 -3.45 19.92
N ARG A 147 -10.91 -4.23 19.26
CA ARG A 147 -10.55 -5.56 18.71
C ARG A 147 -9.54 -5.44 17.57
N TYR A 148 -9.68 -4.46 16.68
CA TYR A 148 -8.70 -4.24 15.60
C TYR A 148 -7.30 -3.96 16.12
N ILE A 149 -7.20 -3.13 17.17
CA ILE A 149 -5.91 -2.83 17.80
C ILE A 149 -5.36 -4.07 18.53
N LYS A 150 -6.17 -4.71 19.38
CA LYS A 150 -5.70 -5.82 20.23
C LYS A 150 -5.53 -7.16 19.50
N GLU A 151 -6.52 -7.55 18.72
CA GLU A 151 -6.57 -8.85 18.04
C GLU A 151 -5.95 -8.76 16.65
N GLY A 152 -6.14 -7.65 15.94
CA GLY A 152 -5.62 -7.41 14.59
C GLY A 152 -4.16 -6.92 14.57
N ASN A 153 -3.67 -6.36 15.69
CA ASN A 153 -2.38 -5.66 15.77
C ASN A 153 -2.30 -4.49 14.77
N MET A 154 -3.40 -3.76 14.64
CA MET A 154 -3.52 -2.54 13.83
C MET A 154 -3.24 -1.30 14.68
N GLU A 155 -2.90 -0.18 14.03
CA GLU A 155 -2.66 1.10 14.70
C GLU A 155 -3.90 1.99 14.73
N VAL A 156 -4.75 1.84 13.70
CA VAL A 156 -6.02 2.55 13.57
C VAL A 156 -7.02 1.72 12.76
N CYS A 157 -8.31 2.03 12.93
CA CYS A 157 -9.45 1.45 12.26
C CYS A 157 -10.58 2.46 12.12
#